data_AF-V5H4T0-F1
#
_entry.id   AF-V5H4T0-F1
#
_cell.length_a   1.000
_cell.length_b   1.000
_cell.length_c   1.000
_cell.angle_alpha   90.00
_cell.angle_beta   90.00
_cell.angle_gamma   90.00
#
_symmetry.space_group_name_H-M   'P 1'
#
loop_
_entity.id
_entity.type
_entity.pdbx_description
1 polymer ?
#
loop_
_entity_poly.entity_id
_entity_poly.type
_entity_poly.pdbx_seq_one_letter_code
_entity_poly.pdbx_strand_id
1 'polypeptide(L)'
;MRPCLHLVCLTCVEEGARQSPTYLVRCPAKDPDGRRCQSYVNDSLLKRVLSDEMYLSHKSLMGLALQSCATEDCTGKFSVRHDMKTAKCLDCQKVNCIPCKAIHENKTCEEFLQELVARLDGVPLQNLNYDDDDDDDSRNEKNCLRHSGM
;
A
#
# COMPACT_ATOMS: atom_id res chain seq x y z
N MET A 1 -0.98 -19.93 9.36
CA MET A 1 -1.23 -20.71 8.12
C MET A 1 -0.66 -22.10 8.30
N ARG A 2 -1.38 -23.15 7.87
CA ARG A 2 -0.89 -24.54 7.91
C ARG A 2 -0.06 -24.82 6.65
N PRO A 3 0.98 -25.66 6.70
CA PRO A 3 1.69 -26.10 5.49
C PRO A 3 0.74 -26.89 4.57
N CYS A 4 0.91 -26.76 3.26
CA CYS A 4 0.21 -27.57 2.26
C CYS A 4 1.04 -28.80 1.85
N LEU A 5 0.38 -29.81 1.27
CA LEU A 5 1.01 -31.04 0.77
C LEU A 5 1.15 -31.09 -0.76
N HIS A 6 1.06 -29.94 -1.42
CA HIS A 6 1.17 -29.86 -2.88
C HIS A 6 2.56 -30.27 -3.37
N LEU A 7 2.57 -31.14 -4.39
CA LEU A 7 3.76 -31.47 -5.15
C LEU A 7 3.94 -30.41 -6.25
N VAL A 8 5.10 -29.76 -6.27
CA VAL A 8 5.45 -28.70 -7.23
C VAL A 8 6.84 -28.97 -7.79
N CYS A 9 7.09 -28.62 -9.05
CA CYS A 9 8.42 -28.80 -9.63
C CYS A 9 9.39 -27.74 -9.10
N LEU A 10 10.69 -28.05 -9.14
CA LEU A 10 11.74 -27.16 -8.62
C LEU A 10 11.77 -25.82 -9.38
N THR A 11 11.56 -25.85 -10.69
CA THR A 11 11.50 -24.64 -11.53
C THR A 11 10.38 -23.70 -11.11
N CYS A 12 9.19 -24.21 -10.73
CA CYS A 12 8.11 -23.37 -10.23
C CYS A 12 8.43 -22.73 -8.87
N VAL A 13 9.19 -23.42 -8.02
CA VAL A 13 9.65 -22.86 -6.74
C VAL A 13 10.69 -21.77 -6.97
N GLU A 14 11.64 -22.01 -7.86
CA GLU A 14 12.67 -21.03 -8.22
C GLU A 14 12.06 -19.76 -8.82
N GLU A 15 11.16 -19.90 -9.79
CA GLU A 15 10.50 -18.76 -10.42
C GLU A 15 9.60 -18.01 -9.43
N GLY A 16 8.90 -18.75 -8.54
CA GLY A 16 8.14 -18.16 -7.46
C GLY A 16 9.01 -17.33 -6.51
N ALA A 17 10.23 -17.79 -6.20
CA ALA A 17 11.17 -17.04 -5.38
C ALA A 17 11.70 -15.80 -6.09
N ARG A 18 12.02 -15.92 -7.38
CA ARG A 18 12.51 -14.82 -8.24
C ARG A 18 11.51 -13.67 -8.32
N GLN A 19 10.22 -13.99 -8.46
CA GLN A 19 9.16 -13.00 -8.59
C GLN A 19 8.62 -12.52 -7.25
N SER A 20 8.93 -13.18 -6.13
CA SER A 20 8.29 -12.86 -4.87
C SER A 20 8.63 -11.44 -4.40
N PRO A 21 7.62 -10.61 -4.05
CA PRO A 21 7.84 -9.26 -3.56
C PRO A 21 8.21 -9.23 -2.07
N THR A 22 8.44 -10.39 -1.44
CA THR A 22 8.75 -10.54 -0.02
C THR A 22 9.58 -11.80 0.23
N TYR A 23 10.13 -11.96 1.45
CA TYR A 23 10.85 -13.16 1.91
C TYR A 23 9.97 -14.42 2.04
N LEU A 24 8.69 -14.31 1.71
CA LEU A 24 7.73 -15.41 1.69
C LEU A 24 7.43 -15.79 0.25
N VAL A 25 7.71 -17.02 -0.15
CA VAL A 25 7.34 -17.54 -1.47
C VAL A 25 6.02 -18.29 -1.35
N ARG A 26 4.96 -17.85 -2.04
CA ARG A 26 3.70 -18.61 -2.08
C ARG A 26 3.90 -19.95 -2.77
N CYS A 27 3.17 -20.97 -2.33
CA CYS A 27 3.07 -22.22 -3.06
C CYS A 27 2.50 -21.94 -4.48
N PRO A 28 3.16 -22.39 -5.56
CA PRO A 28 2.72 -22.13 -6.92
C PRO A 28 1.52 -23.00 -7.35
N ALA A 29 1.12 -23.97 -6.52
CA ALA A 29 -0.01 -24.84 -6.82
C ALA A 29 -1.35 -24.11 -6.78
N LYS A 30 -2.30 -24.63 -7.56
CA LYS A 30 -3.72 -24.32 -7.43
C LYS A 30 -4.41 -25.49 -6.75
N ASP A 31 -5.32 -25.17 -5.83
CA ASP A 31 -6.22 -26.15 -5.23
C ASP A 31 -7.18 -26.72 -6.30
N PRO A 32 -7.86 -27.86 -6.03
CA PRO A 32 -8.75 -28.50 -7.01
C PRO A 32 -9.89 -27.61 -7.53
N ASP A 33 -10.29 -26.60 -6.76
CA ASP A 33 -11.30 -25.61 -7.16
C ASP A 33 -10.75 -24.48 -8.04
N GLY A 34 -9.47 -24.55 -8.41
CA GLY A 34 -8.78 -23.58 -9.25
C GLY A 34 -8.22 -22.36 -8.52
N ARG A 35 -8.46 -22.21 -7.20
CA ARG A 35 -7.88 -21.10 -6.42
C ARG A 35 -6.39 -21.33 -6.17
N ARG A 36 -5.61 -20.25 -6.12
CA ARG A 36 -4.19 -20.34 -5.75
C ARG A 36 -4.05 -20.76 -4.29
N CYS A 37 -3.18 -21.72 -4.02
CA CYS A 37 -2.86 -22.15 -2.67
C CYS A 37 -2.34 -20.95 -1.86
N GLN A 38 -2.84 -20.79 -0.63
CA GLN A 38 -2.47 -19.67 0.23
C GLN A 38 -1.29 -19.95 1.17
N SER A 39 -0.75 -21.17 1.14
CA SER A 39 0.42 -21.55 1.93
C SER A 39 1.72 -21.01 1.32
N TYR A 40 2.79 -21.00 2.13
CA TYR A 40 4.14 -20.62 1.68
C TYR A 40 5.03 -21.84 1.54
N VAL A 41 5.97 -21.78 0.61
CA VAL A 41 7.07 -22.73 0.47
C VAL A 41 7.94 -22.65 1.71
N ASN A 42 8.33 -23.81 2.27
CA ASN A 42 9.17 -23.84 3.45
C ASN A 42 10.61 -23.40 3.14
N ASP A 43 11.29 -22.86 4.14
CA ASP A 43 12.63 -22.32 3.96
C ASP A 43 13.67 -23.38 3.58
N SER A 44 13.52 -24.59 4.11
CA SER A 44 14.41 -25.72 3.78
C SER A 44 14.34 -26.11 2.30
N LEU A 45 13.16 -26.04 1.67
CA LEU A 45 13.01 -26.27 0.24
C LEU A 45 13.60 -25.11 -0.55
N LEU A 46 13.37 -23.86 -0.14
CA LEU A 46 13.99 -22.69 -0.78
C LEU A 46 15.51 -22.80 -0.77
N LYS A 47 16.12 -23.10 0.38
CA LYS A 47 17.58 -23.28 0.50
C LYS A 47 18.13 -24.39 -0.39
N ARG A 48 17.35 -25.45 -0.63
CA ARG A 48 17.76 -26.58 -1.47
C ARG A 48 17.64 -26.30 -2.97
N VAL A 49 16.67 -25.48 -3.36
CA VAL A 49 16.32 -25.24 -4.77
C VAL A 49 17.02 -24.02 -5.35
N LEU A 50 17.19 -22.98 -4.55
CA LEU A 50 17.77 -21.72 -5.00
C LEU A 50 19.30 -21.80 -4.98
N SER A 51 19.95 -21.05 -5.87
CA SER A 51 21.38 -20.76 -5.72
C SER A 51 21.64 -19.97 -4.44
N ASP A 52 22.87 -20.04 -3.91
CA ASP A 52 23.25 -19.30 -2.71
C ASP A 52 22.98 -17.79 -2.86
N GLU A 53 23.29 -17.23 -4.04
CA GLU A 53 23.01 -15.83 -4.37
C GLU A 53 21.51 -15.50 -4.27
N MET A 54 20.66 -16.30 -4.92
CA MET A 54 19.20 -16.08 -4.89
C MET A 54 18.63 -16.27 -3.50
N TYR A 55 19.09 -17.28 -2.75
CA TYR A 55 18.63 -17.53 -1.39
C TYR A 55 19.02 -16.38 -0.45
N LEU A 56 20.26 -15.89 -0.51
CA LEU A 56 20.72 -14.75 0.28
C LEU A 56 19.97 -13.46 -0.07
N SER A 57 19.75 -13.20 -1.36
CA SER A 57 18.93 -12.08 -1.83
C SER A 57 17.52 -12.15 -1.25
N HIS A 58 16.90 -13.33 -1.27
CA HIS A 58 15.58 -13.55 -0.68
C HIS A 58 15.56 -13.34 0.84
N LYS A 59 16.61 -13.81 1.55
CA LYS A 59 16.77 -13.63 2.99
C LYS A 59 16.98 -12.18 3.40
N SER A 60 17.58 -11.35 2.56
CA SER A 60 17.74 -9.92 2.83
C SER A 60 16.41 -9.20 3.05
N LEU A 61 15.31 -9.74 2.51
CA LEU A 61 13.96 -9.19 2.66
C LEU A 61 13.33 -9.47 4.03
N MET A 62 13.88 -10.39 4.84
CA MET A 62 13.32 -10.76 6.16
C MET A 62 13.37 -9.61 7.18
N GLY A 63 14.35 -8.71 7.07
CA GLY A 63 14.50 -7.56 7.96
C GLY A 63 13.61 -6.36 7.59
N LEU A 64 12.89 -6.44 6.46
CA LEU A 64 12.03 -5.37 5.99
C LEU A 64 10.62 -5.50 6.56
N ALA A 65 9.95 -4.36 6.75
CA ALA A 65 8.56 -4.35 7.18
C ALA A 65 7.68 -5.06 6.14
N LEU A 66 6.81 -5.96 6.61
CA LEU A 66 5.85 -6.65 5.75
C LEU A 66 4.54 -5.88 5.73
N GLN A 67 4.09 -5.46 4.55
CA GLN A 67 2.76 -4.87 4.37
C GLN A 67 1.84 -5.83 3.61
N SER A 68 0.55 -5.78 3.95
CA SER A 68 -0.51 -6.53 3.25
C SER A 68 -1.16 -5.63 2.22
N CYS A 69 -1.67 -6.23 1.15
CA CYS A 69 -2.48 -5.53 0.17
C CYS A 69 -3.76 -4.98 0.83
N ALA A 70 -4.14 -3.74 0.48
CA ALA A 70 -5.34 -3.09 1.00
C ALA A 70 -6.63 -3.47 0.24
N THR A 71 -6.55 -4.31 -0.80
CA THR A 71 -7.76 -4.85 -1.46
C THR A 71 -8.46 -5.82 -0.51
N GLU A 72 -9.76 -5.65 -0.33
CA GLU A 72 -10.59 -6.58 0.46
C GLU A 72 -10.42 -8.02 -0.02
N ASP A 73 -10.36 -8.97 0.92
CA ASP A 73 -10.11 -10.40 0.70
C ASP A 73 -8.80 -10.77 -0.02
N CYS A 74 -7.93 -9.81 -0.32
CA CYS A 74 -6.63 -10.09 -0.91
C CYS A 74 -5.62 -10.47 0.17
N THR A 75 -4.96 -11.62 0.00
CA THR A 75 -3.94 -12.09 0.96
C THR A 75 -2.52 -11.66 0.60
N GLY A 76 -2.36 -10.87 -0.47
CA GLY A 76 -1.05 -10.48 -1.01
C GLY A 76 -0.22 -9.68 -0.01
N LYS A 77 1.10 -9.91 -0.03
CA LYS A 77 2.06 -9.24 0.86
C LYS A 77 3.30 -8.83 0.10
N PHE A 78 3.98 -7.79 0.58
CA PHE A 78 5.23 -7.29 0.02
C PHE A 78 6.12 -6.72 1.12
N SER A 79 7.43 -6.92 0.98
CA SER A 79 8.46 -6.36 1.86
C SER A 79 8.72 -4.91 1.46
N VAL A 80 8.68 -4.00 2.44
CA VAL A 80 8.75 -2.56 2.23
C VAL A 80 10.14 -2.03 2.53
N ARG A 81 10.71 -1.35 1.54
CA ARG A 81 11.92 -0.53 1.68
C ARG A 81 11.53 0.92 1.93
N HIS A 82 12.44 1.67 2.55
CA HIS A 82 12.19 3.06 2.96
C HIS A 82 11.88 4.01 1.79
N ASP A 83 12.42 3.73 0.61
CA ASP A 83 12.26 4.54 -0.60
C ASP A 83 11.02 4.18 -1.44
N MET A 84 10.28 3.13 -1.06
CA MET A 84 9.12 2.67 -1.80
C MET A 84 7.92 3.59 -1.55
N LYS A 85 7.40 4.19 -2.61
CA LYS A 85 6.14 4.96 -2.58
C LYS A 85 4.93 4.08 -2.88
N THR A 86 5.08 3.14 -3.80
CA THR A 86 4.02 2.25 -4.24
C THR A 86 4.51 0.80 -4.36
N ALA A 87 3.60 -0.15 -4.26
CA ALA A 87 3.86 -1.55 -4.59
C ALA A 87 2.68 -2.15 -5.35
N LYS A 88 2.96 -2.81 -6.48
CA LYS A 88 1.96 -3.58 -7.20
C LYS A 88 1.79 -4.95 -6.54
N CYS A 89 0.57 -5.27 -6.10
CA CYS A 89 0.28 -6.57 -5.54
C CYS A 89 0.32 -7.64 -6.64
N LEU A 90 1.14 -8.69 -6.49
CA LEU A 90 1.18 -9.76 -7.50
C LEU A 90 -0.07 -10.64 -7.51
N ASP A 91 -0.90 -10.57 -6.46
CA ASP A 91 -2.12 -11.38 -6.38
C ASP A 91 -3.32 -10.76 -7.11
N CYS A 92 -3.65 -9.50 -6.80
CA CYS A 92 -4.80 -8.79 -7.38
C CYS A 92 -4.40 -7.70 -8.39
N GLN A 93 -3.11 -7.49 -8.62
CA GLN A 93 -2.56 -6.49 -9.56
C GLN A 93 -2.83 -5.02 -9.21
N LYS A 94 -3.50 -4.72 -8.09
CA LYS A 94 -3.72 -3.35 -7.61
C LYS A 94 -2.44 -2.73 -7.06
N VAL A 95 -2.29 -1.42 -7.29
CA VAL A 95 -1.17 -0.61 -6.81
C VAL A 95 -1.50 -0.05 -5.44
N ASN A 96 -0.70 -0.41 -4.44
CA ASN A 96 -0.86 0.00 -3.05
C ASN A 96 0.07 1.19 -2.78
N CYS A 97 -0.45 2.22 -2.13
CA CYS A 97 0.34 3.31 -1.58
C CYS A 97 0.99 2.85 -0.27
N ILE A 98 2.32 2.82 -0.23
CA ILE A 98 3.09 2.32 0.90
C ILE A 98 2.95 3.23 2.14
N PRO A 99 3.04 4.58 2.01
CA PRO A 99 2.81 5.48 3.14
C PRO A 99 1.40 5.38 3.71
N CYS A 100 0.38 5.46 2.85
CA CYS A 100 -1.02 5.46 3.29
C CYS A 100 -1.54 4.08 3.71
N LYS A 101 -0.85 2.99 3.34
CA LYS A 101 -1.32 1.60 3.51
C LYS A 101 -2.71 1.40 2.90
N ALA A 102 -2.98 2.06 1.78
CA ALA A 102 -4.27 2.11 1.12
C ALA A 102 -4.10 2.02 -0.41
N ILE A 103 -5.21 1.87 -1.13
CA ILE A 103 -5.25 1.97 -2.59
C ILE A 103 -6.05 3.23 -2.93
N HIS A 104 -5.38 4.21 -3.52
CA HIS A 104 -6.01 5.42 -4.06
C HIS A 104 -5.43 5.68 -5.46
N GLU A 105 -6.25 5.42 -6.49
CA GLU A 105 -5.88 5.66 -7.88
C GLU A 105 -6.18 7.13 -8.23
N ASN A 106 -5.31 7.75 -9.04
CA ASN A 106 -5.48 9.12 -9.55
C ASN A 106 -5.62 10.22 -8.49
N LYS A 107 -5.12 9.99 -7.28
CA LYS A 107 -5.11 10.96 -6.17
C LYS A 107 -3.75 10.97 -5.50
N THR A 108 -3.29 12.13 -5.09
CA THR A 108 -2.17 12.30 -4.17
C THR A 108 -2.54 11.73 -2.80
N CYS A 109 -1.52 11.52 -1.95
CA CYS A 109 -1.77 11.09 -0.57
C CYS A 109 -2.57 12.15 0.20
N GLU A 110 -2.35 13.43 -0.09
CA GLU A 110 -3.02 14.56 0.56
C GLU A 110 -4.51 14.59 0.21
N GLU A 111 -4.86 14.56 -1.08
CA GLU A 111 -6.26 14.51 -1.54
C GLU A 111 -7.01 13.31 -0.95
N PHE A 112 -6.36 12.13 -0.93
CA PHE A 112 -6.95 10.93 -0.33
C PHE A 112 -7.23 11.09 1.17
N LEU A 113 -6.31 11.72 1.91
CA LEU A 113 -6.49 11.97 3.34
C LEU A 113 -7.58 13.01 3.61
N GLN A 114 -7.64 14.09 2.82
CA GLN A 114 -8.69 15.11 2.92
C GLN A 114 -10.08 14.50 2.69
N GLU A 115 -10.23 13.64 1.68
CA GLU A 115 -11.49 12.93 1.43
C GLU A 115 -11.90 12.01 2.58
N LEU A 116 -10.94 11.32 3.19
CA LEU A 116 -11.20 10.45 4.33
C LEU A 116 -11.68 11.26 5.54
N VAL A 117 -11.03 12.39 5.83
CA VAL A 117 -11.39 13.30 6.92
C VAL A 117 -12.81 13.86 6.70
N ALA A 118 -13.09 14.41 5.52
CA ALA A 118 -14.42 14.95 5.19
C ALA A 118 -15.54 13.91 5.37
N ARG A 119 -15.28 12.65 4.97
CA ARG A 119 -16.22 11.54 5.15
C ARG A 119 -16.45 11.16 6.62
N LEU A 120 -15.43 11.24 7.46
CA LEU A 120 -15.53 10.94 8.89
C LEU A 120 -16.24 12.05 9.66
N ASP A 121 -15.99 13.30 9.29
CA ASP A 121 -16.58 14.48 9.91
C ASP A 121 -18.00 14.79 9.40
N GLY A 122 -18.50 14.01 8.42
CA GLY A 122 -19.82 14.19 7.83
C GLY A 122 -19.95 15.45 6.97
N VAL A 123 -18.83 16.06 6.56
CA VAL A 123 -18.81 17.26 5.73
C VAL A 123 -18.89 16.85 4.25
N PRO A 124 -19.90 17.30 3.49
CA PRO A 124 -20.01 16.99 2.07
C PRO A 124 -18.81 17.55 1.29
N LEU A 125 -18.23 16.77 0.37
CA LEU A 125 -17.11 17.13 -0.51
C LEU A 125 -17.41 18.21 -1.56
N GLN A 126 -18.44 19.04 -1.34
CA GLN A 126 -18.78 20.13 -2.25
C GLN A 126 -18.19 21.42 -1.68
N ASN A 127 -17.18 21.95 -2.38
CA ASN A 127 -16.51 23.26 -2.21
C ASN A 127 -15.15 23.23 -1.49
N LEU A 128 -14.20 22.41 -1.95
CA LEU A 128 -12.78 22.76 -1.86
C LEU A 128 -12.31 23.30 -3.22
N ASN A 129 -12.91 24.41 -3.65
CA ASN A 129 -12.19 25.30 -4.54
C ASN A 129 -11.20 26.02 -3.63
N TYR A 130 -9.92 25.71 -3.78
CA TYR A 130 -8.86 26.54 -3.25
C TYR A 130 -8.91 27.84 -4.05
N ASP A 131 -9.71 28.79 -3.58
CA ASP A 131 -9.62 30.17 -4.03
C ASP A 131 -8.33 30.72 -3.40
N ASP A 132 -7.29 30.82 -4.23
CA ASP A 132 -6.11 31.65 -3.99
C ASP A 132 -6.56 33.12 -3.94
N ASP A 133 -7.11 33.54 -2.80
CA ASP A 133 -7.34 34.96 -2.53
C ASP A 133 -6.11 35.52 -1.79
N ASP A 134 -5.11 35.88 -2.59
CA ASP A 134 -4.26 37.04 -2.31
C ASP A 134 -5.18 38.25 -2.14
N ASP A 135 -5.33 38.80 -0.92
CA ASP A 135 -5.76 40.19 -0.81
C ASP A 135 -5.18 40.94 0.41
N ASP A 136 -4.46 41.98 0.02
CA ASP A 136 -3.80 43.08 0.70
C ASP A 136 -4.74 43.87 1.63
N ASP A 137 -4.54 43.78 2.95
CA ASP A 137 -5.24 44.63 3.91
C ASP A 137 -4.51 45.97 4.09
N SER A 138 -4.80 46.89 3.16
CA SER A 138 -4.54 48.31 3.35
C SER A 138 -5.80 49.13 3.08
N ARG A 139 -6.50 49.56 4.15
CA ARG A 139 -6.89 50.98 4.43
C ARG A 139 -8.05 51.14 5.45
N ASN A 140 -7.69 51.81 6.54
CA ASN A 140 -8.27 53.09 6.97
C ASN A 140 -9.65 53.08 7.67
N GLU A 141 -9.64 52.77 8.98
CA GLU A 141 -10.66 53.22 9.93
C GLU A 141 -10.52 54.74 10.17
N LYS A 142 -11.30 55.53 9.43
CA LYS A 142 -11.74 56.86 9.86
C LYS A 142 -13.25 56.79 9.98
N ASN A 143 -13.76 56.98 11.20
CA ASN A 143 -14.79 57.98 11.53
C ASN A 143 -15.69 57.49 12.69
N CYS A 144 -15.30 57.77 13.94
CA CYS A 144 -16.20 57.78 15.09
C CYS A 144 -15.97 59.06 15.89
N LEU A 145 -16.52 60.18 15.41
CA LEU A 145 -16.61 61.43 16.17
C LEU A 145 -18.02 62.03 16.01
N ARG A 146 -18.75 61.94 17.13
CA ARG A 146 -19.68 62.93 17.71
C ARG A 146 -20.95 63.32 16.94
N HIS A 147 -22.04 63.36 17.72
CA HIS A 147 -23.13 64.35 17.88
C HIS A 147 -24.40 63.55 18.24
N SER A 148 -25.34 63.92 19.12
CA SER A 148 -25.65 65.00 20.09
C SER A 148 -26.87 64.45 20.87
N GLY A 149 -27.13 64.71 22.15
CA GLY A 149 -27.50 65.99 22.75
C GLY A 149 -28.96 65.94 23.26
N MET A 150 -29.16 66.10 24.57
CA MET A 150 -30.18 66.90 25.28
C MET A 150 -30.03 66.71 26.78
#